data_AF-A9EYK6-F1
#
_entry.id   AF-A9EYK6-F1
#
_cell.length_a   1.000
_cell.length_b   1.000
_cell.length_c   1.000
_cell.angle_alpha   90.00
_cell.angle_beta   90.00
_cell.angle_gamma   90.00
#
_symmetry.space_group_name_H-M   'P 1'
#
loop_
_entity.id
_entity.type
_entity.pdbx_description
1 polymer ?
#
loop_
_entity_poly.entity_id
_entity_poly.type
_entity_poly.pdbx_seq_one_letter_code
_entity_poly.pdbx_strand_id
1 'polypeptide(L)'
;MSPLFALHVALEAAWGLDAAHENQIIHRDVKPDNIVFTADGMVKVVDFSIAKIIPYAMRTTQRNVRLGTAAYMAPENLAGNEADARFDVYALGLVLWEMIAGRHPFRDAFDDRTKLVN
;
A
#
# COMPACT_ATOMS: atom_id res chain seq x y z
N MET A 1 -17.89 0.10 -7.74
CA MET A 1 -17.23 -1.00 -8.48
C MET A 1 -17.98 -2.30 -8.19
N SER A 2 -18.09 -3.25 -9.11
CA SER A 2 -18.69 -4.56 -8.76
C SER A 2 -17.72 -5.39 -7.91
N PRO A 3 -18.19 -6.20 -6.95
CA PRO A 3 -17.30 -7.04 -6.13
C PRO A 3 -16.44 -8.00 -6.96
N LEU A 4 -16.97 -8.55 -8.06
CA LEU A 4 -16.23 -9.43 -8.96
C LEU A 4 -15.09 -8.70 -9.67
N PHE A 5 -15.33 -7.47 -10.12
CA PHE A 5 -14.27 -6.68 -10.75
C PHE A 5 -13.20 -6.26 -9.74
N ALA A 6 -13.59 -5.87 -8.53
CA ALA A 6 -12.64 -5.58 -7.45
C ALA A 6 -11.75 -6.79 -7.11
N LEU A 7 -12.34 -8.00 -7.05
CA LEU A 7 -11.60 -9.23 -6.83
C LEU A 7 -10.63 -9.53 -7.98
N HIS A 8 -11.06 -9.36 -9.22
CA HIS A 8 -10.19 -9.53 -10.39
C HIS A 8 -8.97 -8.61 -10.33
N VAL A 9 -9.18 -7.32 -10.03
CA VAL A 9 -8.08 -6.34 -9.89
C VAL A 9 -7.13 -6.74 -8.76
N ALA A 10 -7.67 -7.12 -7.60
CA ALA A 10 -6.85 -7.52 -6.46
C ALA A 10 -6.05 -8.81 -6.74
N LEU A 11 -6.62 -9.78 -7.47
CA LEU A 11 -5.92 -11.00 -7.84
C LEU A 11 -4.76 -10.74 -8.80
N GLU A 12 -4.96 -9.94 -9.84
CA GLU A 12 -3.88 -9.58 -10.76
C GLU A 12 -2.78 -8.78 -10.07
N ALA A 13 -3.14 -7.85 -9.19
CA ALA A 13 -2.19 -7.13 -8.36
C ALA A 13 -1.42 -8.07 -7.41
N ALA A 14 -2.10 -9.06 -6.80
CA ALA A 14 -1.48 -10.06 -5.95
C ALA A 14 -0.45 -10.90 -6.71
N TRP A 15 -0.75 -11.33 -7.94
CA TRP A 15 0.22 -12.04 -8.78
C TRP A 15 1.44 -11.19 -9.13
N GLY A 16 1.23 -9.90 -9.41
CA GLY A 16 2.34 -8.97 -9.65
C GLY A 16 3.24 -8.78 -8.41
N LEU A 17 2.64 -8.71 -7.22
CA LEU A 17 3.38 -8.62 -5.95
C LEU A 17 4.11 -9.91 -5.63
N ASP A 18 3.47 -11.06 -5.80
CA ASP A 18 4.05 -12.39 -5.56
C ASP A 18 5.30 -12.59 -6.43
N ALA A 19 5.23 -12.28 -7.73
CA ALA A 19 6.38 -12.33 -8.63
C ALA A 19 7.54 -11.41 -8.19
N ALA A 20 7.23 -10.24 -7.59
CA ALA A 20 8.27 -9.38 -7.03
C ALA A 20 8.85 -9.96 -5.73
N HIS A 21 8.01 -10.53 -4.87
CA HIS A 21 8.41 -11.16 -3.61
C HIS A 21 9.33 -12.38 -3.84
N GLU A 22 9.08 -13.18 -4.88
CA GLU A 22 9.98 -14.26 -5.32
C GLU A 22 11.39 -13.76 -5.64
N ASN A 23 11.51 -12.51 -6.11
CA ASN A 23 12.77 -11.83 -6.40
C ASN A 23 13.30 -11.01 -5.22
N GLN A 24 12.77 -11.21 -4.01
CA GLN A 24 13.14 -10.48 -2.77
C GLN A 24 12.90 -8.96 -2.86
N ILE A 25 11.97 -8.53 -3.71
CA ILE A 25 11.58 -7.13 -3.88
C ILE A 25 10.25 -6.90 -3.16
N ILE A 26 10.25 -6.05 -2.14
CA ILE A 26 9.04 -5.64 -1.42
C ILE A 26 8.60 -4.27 -1.96
N HIS A 27 7.33 -4.13 -2.34
CA HIS A 27 6.82 -2.91 -2.96
C HIS A 27 6.78 -1.72 -1.99
N ARG A 28 6.33 -1.94 -0.75
CA ARG A 28 6.28 -0.98 0.38
C ARG A 28 5.39 0.26 0.19
N ASP A 29 4.72 0.40 -0.94
CA ASP A 29 3.85 1.55 -1.26
C ASP A 29 2.55 1.15 -1.98
N VAL A 30 2.02 -0.04 -1.71
CA VAL A 30 0.80 -0.52 -2.36
C VAL A 30 -0.37 0.39 -1.97
N LYS A 31 -1.04 0.96 -2.97
CA LYS A 31 -2.19 1.87 -2.87
C LYS A 31 -2.87 1.98 -4.24
N PRO A 32 -4.10 2.54 -4.34
CA PRO A 32 -4.82 2.61 -5.61
C PRO A 32 -4.05 3.31 -6.74
N ASP A 33 -3.31 4.39 -6.45
CA ASP A 33 -2.51 5.12 -7.45
C ASP A 33 -1.42 4.26 -8.13
N ASN A 34 -0.98 3.19 -7.45
CA ASN A 34 0.08 2.30 -7.93
C ASN A 34 -0.48 1.01 -8.57
N ILE A 35 -1.81 0.89 -8.73
CA ILE A 35 -2.47 -0.22 -9.41
C ILE A 35 -3.14 0.35 -10.66
N VAL A 36 -2.51 0.11 -11.81
CA VAL A 36 -2.87 0.75 -13.07
C VAL A 36 -3.42 -0.26 -14.08
N PHE A 37 -4.32 0.21 -14.94
CA PHE A 37 -4.77 -0.54 -16.10
C PHE A 37 -3.93 -0.16 -17.31
N THR A 38 -3.45 -1.17 -18.05
CA THR A 38 -2.83 -0.97 -19.35
C THR A 38 -3.88 -0.73 -20.43
N ALA A 39 -3.47 -0.28 -21.62
CA ALA A 39 -4.37 -0.01 -22.73
C ALA A 39 -5.14 -1.27 -23.23
N ASP A 40 -4.54 -2.45 -23.02
CA ASP A 40 -5.12 -3.77 -23.30
C ASP A 40 -5.91 -4.34 -22.10
N GLY A 41 -6.11 -3.56 -21.03
CA GLY A 41 -7.00 -3.90 -19.93
C GLY A 41 -6.40 -4.78 -18.83
N MET A 42 -5.10 -5.03 -18.85
CA MET A 42 -4.41 -5.77 -17.77
C MET A 42 -4.14 -4.87 -16.57
N VAL A 43 -4.16 -5.43 -15.38
CA VAL A 43 -3.74 -4.74 -14.16
C VAL A 43 -2.24 -4.91 -13.93
N LYS A 44 -1.56 -3.81 -13.60
CA LYS A 44 -0.14 -3.80 -13.24
C LYS A 44 0.09 -3.03 -11.96
N VAL A 45 1.02 -3.53 -11.15
CA VAL A 45 1.56 -2.81 -9.99
C VAL A 45 2.79 -2.01 -10.44
N VAL A 46 2.82 -0.72 -10.15
CA VAL A 46 3.86 0.23 -10.58
C VAL A 46 4.44 1.00 -9.40
N ASP A 47 5.52 1.74 -9.64
CA ASP A 47 6.17 2.59 -8.63
C ASP A 47 6.64 1.84 -7.38
N PHE A 48 7.32 0.71 -7.61
CA PHE A 48 8.09 0.03 -6.57
C PHE A 48 9.01 1.04 -5.90
N SER A 49 8.82 1.25 -4.61
CA SER A 49 9.54 2.27 -3.87
C SER A 49 10.97 1.82 -3.55
N ILE A 50 11.84 1.80 -4.56
CA ILE A 50 13.28 1.52 -4.42
C ILE A 50 13.95 2.52 -3.45
N ALA A 51 13.38 3.72 -3.31
CA ALA A 51 13.82 4.74 -2.36
C ALA A 51 13.60 4.38 -0.86
N LYS A 52 12.93 3.27 -0.54
CA LYS A 52 12.66 2.84 0.85
C LYS A 52 13.67 1.81 1.39
N ILE A 53 14.70 1.42 0.61
CA ILE A 53 15.78 0.50 1.05
C ILE A 53 16.61 1.07 2.22
N ILE A 54 16.51 2.36 2.50
CA ILE A 54 17.14 2.97 3.68
C ILE A 54 16.40 2.49 4.95
N PRO A 55 17.10 1.94 5.96
CA PRO A 55 16.50 1.58 7.24
C PRO A 55 15.67 2.74 7.79
N TYR A 56 14.42 2.47 8.14
CA TYR A 56 13.45 3.45 8.62
C TYR A 56 13.99 4.26 9.82
N ALA A 57 14.94 3.69 10.57
CA ALA A 57 15.67 4.34 11.66
C ALA A 57 16.32 5.69 11.29
N MET A 58 16.64 5.94 10.02
CA MET A 58 17.20 7.23 9.58
C MET A 58 16.16 8.26 9.09
N ARG A 59 14.85 7.91 9.05
CA ARG A 59 13.78 8.82 8.59
C ARG A 59 12.91 9.38 9.71
N THR A 60 13.33 9.24 10.97
CA THR A 60 12.63 9.83 12.14
C THR A 60 12.63 11.36 12.14
N THR A 61 13.33 12.01 11.21
CA THR A 61 13.29 13.46 11.03
C THR A 61 13.26 13.82 9.54
N GLN A 62 12.08 13.80 8.91
CA GLN A 62 11.62 14.83 7.96
C GLN A 62 10.36 14.39 7.21
N ARG A 63 9.26 15.09 7.53
CA ARG A 63 8.03 15.29 6.76
C ARG A 63 8.19 15.03 5.24
N ASN A 64 7.86 13.83 4.78
CA ASN A 64 7.52 13.57 3.36
C ASN A 64 6.77 12.24 3.15
N VAL A 65 6.31 11.57 4.21
CA VAL A 65 5.28 10.54 4.03
C VAL A 65 4.01 11.28 3.62
N ARG A 66 3.62 11.17 2.34
CA ARG A 66 2.34 11.71 1.88
C ARG A 66 1.25 11.07 2.75
N LEU A 67 0.34 11.88 3.27
CA LEU A 67 -0.75 11.41 4.13
C LEU A 67 -1.50 10.23 3.51
N GLY A 68 -1.77 10.30 2.20
CA GLY A 68 -2.40 9.22 1.43
C GLY A 68 -1.59 7.93 1.31
N THR A 69 -0.26 7.97 1.47
CA THR A 69 0.58 6.77 1.52
C THR A 69 0.53 6.12 2.92
N ALA A 70 0.48 6.92 4.00
CA ALA A 70 0.40 6.38 5.36
C ALA A 70 -0.89 5.57 5.60
N ALA A 71 -1.99 5.95 4.94
CA ALA A 71 -3.28 5.29 5.05
C ALA A 71 -3.24 3.78 4.74
N TYR A 72 -2.33 3.36 3.86
CA TYR A 72 -2.20 1.97 3.42
C TYR A 72 -1.04 1.22 4.09
N MET A 73 -0.27 1.87 4.98
CA MET A 73 0.86 1.21 5.63
C MET A 73 0.40 0.22 6.69
N ALA A 74 1.02 -0.96 6.71
CA ALA A 74 0.88 -1.92 7.80
C ALA A 74 1.34 -1.33 9.14
N PRO A 75 0.69 -1.65 10.27
CA PRO A 75 1.04 -1.09 11.58
C PRO A 75 2.50 -1.40 11.98
N GLU A 76 2.99 -2.59 11.66
CA GLU A 76 4.38 -2.99 11.86
C GLU A 76 5.37 -2.20 10.99
N ASN A 77 4.96 -1.75 9.79
CA ASN A 77 5.75 -0.85 8.94
C ASN A 77 5.85 0.55 9.56
N LEU A 78 4.74 1.06 10.11
CA LEU A 78 4.70 2.34 10.83
C LEU A 78 5.53 2.31 12.13
N ALA A 79 5.63 1.15 12.77
CA ALA A 79 6.49 0.93 13.93
C ALA A 79 7.99 0.86 13.58
N GLY A 80 8.34 0.89 12.29
CA GLY A 80 9.73 0.81 11.83
C GLY A 80 10.32 -0.59 11.87
N ASN A 81 9.49 -1.64 11.94
CA ASN A 81 9.96 -3.02 11.84
C ASN A 81 10.56 -3.28 10.45
N GLU A 82 11.40 -4.30 10.35
CA GLU A 82 11.96 -4.71 9.07
C GLU A 82 10.84 -5.08 8.09
N ALA A 83 10.92 -4.53 6.89
CA ALA A 83 9.91 -4.80 5.88
C ALA A 83 10.01 -6.22 5.36
N ASP A 84 8.85 -6.86 5.27
CA ASP A 84 8.66 -8.13 4.59
C ASP A 84 7.44 -8.09 3.65
N ALA A 85 7.23 -9.17 2.91
CA ALA A 85 6.14 -9.32 1.95
C ALA A 85 4.74 -9.10 2.54
N ARG A 86 4.55 -9.33 3.85
CA ARG A 86 3.24 -9.21 4.51
C ARG A 86 2.76 -7.76 4.56
N PHE A 87 3.69 -6.80 4.45
CA PHE A 87 3.35 -5.37 4.41
C PHE A 87 2.55 -5.04 3.16
N ASP A 88 2.92 -5.63 2.01
CA ASP A 88 2.21 -5.46 0.75
C ASP A 88 0.85 -6.17 0.77
N VAL A 89 0.77 -7.33 1.42
CA VAL A 89 -0.50 -8.07 1.60
C VAL A 89 -1.50 -7.26 2.42
N TYR A 90 -1.07 -6.66 3.53
CA TYR A 90 -1.92 -5.79 4.34
C TYR A 90 -2.46 -4.62 3.52
N ALA A 91 -1.57 -3.92 2.81
CA ALA A 91 -1.92 -2.77 2.00
C ALA A 91 -2.88 -3.15 0.85
N LEU A 92 -2.65 -4.26 0.16
CA LEU A 92 -3.57 -4.78 -0.86
C LEU A 92 -4.94 -5.14 -0.27
N GLY A 93 -5.00 -5.65 0.95
CA GLY A 93 -6.25 -5.89 1.68
C GLY A 93 -7.06 -4.61 1.89
N LEU A 94 -6.39 -3.50 2.23
CA LEU A 94 -7.03 -2.19 2.35
C LEU A 94 -7.55 -1.67 1.00
N VAL A 95 -6.77 -1.83 -0.08
CA VAL A 95 -7.22 -1.49 -1.44
C VAL A 95 -8.46 -2.29 -1.82
N LEU A 96 -8.45 -3.62 -1.62
CA LEU A 96 -9.60 -4.48 -1.91
C LEU A 96 -10.84 -4.05 -1.11
N TRP A 97 -10.66 -3.77 0.18
CA TRP A 97 -11.74 -3.25 1.01
C TRP A 97 -12.31 -1.95 0.42
N GLU A 98 -11.47 -0.99 0.09
CA GLU A 98 -11.90 0.30 -0.44
C GLU A 98 -12.64 0.17 -1.78
N MET A 99 -12.17 -0.70 -2.67
CA MET A 99 -12.85 -0.98 -3.94
C MET A 99 -14.27 -1.54 -3.72
N ILE A 100 -14.46 -2.40 -2.71
CA ILE A 100 -15.76 -3.02 -2.41
C ILE A 100 -16.68 -2.06 -1.64
N ALA A 101 -16.16 -1.41 -0.60
CA ALA A 101 -16.93 -0.56 0.30
C ALA A 101 -17.13 0.87 -0.23
N GLY A 102 -16.38 1.28 -1.26
CA GLY A 102 -16.35 2.63 -1.81
C GLY A 102 -15.70 3.66 -0.86
N ARG A 103 -15.03 3.21 0.19
CA ARG A 103 -14.34 4.03 1.19
C ARG A 103 -13.28 3.23 1.92
N HIS A 104 -12.21 3.89 2.33
CA HIS A 104 -11.18 3.31 3.19
C HIS A 104 -11.78 2.83 4.54
N PRO A 105 -11.31 1.71 5.13
CA PRO A 105 -11.86 1.18 6.38
C PRO A 105 -11.61 2.09 7.58
N PHE A 106 -10.53 2.87 7.56
CA PHE A 106 -10.17 3.82 8.61
C PHE A 106 -10.49 5.25 8.16
N ARG A 107 -11.53 5.85 8.74
CA ARG A 107 -12.01 7.21 8.40
C ARG A 107 -10.98 8.30 8.69
N ASP A 108 -10.14 8.10 9.70
CA ASP A 108 -9.14 9.07 10.15
C ASP A 108 -7.77 8.85 9.48
N ALA A 109 -7.64 7.87 8.58
CA ALA A 109 -6.37 7.60 7.88
C ALA A 109 -5.91 8.76 6.99
N PHE A 110 -6.80 9.70 6.70
CA PHE A 110 -6.55 10.91 5.92
C PHE A 110 -6.71 12.20 6.75
N ASP A 111 -6.93 12.14 8.07
CA ASP A 111 -7.16 13.32 8.91
C ASP A 111 -6.04 13.47 9.97
N ASP A 112 -5.34 14.60 9.93
CA ASP A 112 -4.17 14.92 10.77
C ASP A 112 -4.58 15.35 12.20
N ARG A 113 -5.81 15.01 12.64
CA ARG A 113 -6.38 15.54 13.90
C ARG A 113 -6.06 14.73 15.15
N THR A 114 -5.38 13.58 15.05
CA THR A 114 -5.16 12.69 16.21
C THR A 114 -3.74 12.75 16.77
N LYS A 115 -2.97 13.82 16.50
CA LYS A 115 -1.67 14.04 17.17
C LYS A 115 -1.47 15.47 17.66
N LEU A 116 -2.28 15.93 18.61
CA LEU A 116 -1.90 16.99 19.58
C LEU A 116 -2.64 16.83 20.91
N VAL A 117 -2.55 15.67 21.56
CA VAL A 117 -2.69 15.57 23.03
C VAL A 117 -2.01 14.29 23.52
N ASN A 118 -0.73 14.44 23.86
CA ASN A 118 -0.08 13.99 25.09
C ASN A 118 1.43 14.23 24.98
#